data_AF-A0A8C3DM33-F1
#
_entry.id   AF-A0A8C3DM33-F1
#
_cell.length_a   1.000
_cell.length_b   1.000
_cell.length_c   1.000
_cell.angle_alpha   90.00
_cell.angle_beta   90.00
_cell.angle_gamma   90.00
#
_symmetry.space_group_name_H-M   'P 1'
#
loop_
_entity.id
_entity.type
_entity.pdbx_description
1 polymer ?
#
loop_
_entity_poly.entity_id
_entity_poly.type
_entity_poly.pdbx_seq_one_letter_code
_entity_poly.pdbx_strand_id
1 'polypeptide(L)'
;MFSDCHLCLPVSAQGAAREPHASEACCVLTTGSANHLKRGLTYSFFSRAKHYLEIIIPLHMAFVLVSAYLLLTHAQGAPVENGALLDTLKSQVGLFSNKSEHYSAQVRPPGTSRQIPQTIIIGVRKGGTRALLEMLDIHPNIVVAATEVHFFDWDENYVKGIDWYRNLMPFSYGNQITIEKTPGYFTSPQAPGRIHDMNSSIKLLLILRDPTERVISDYTQVYYNRVESHKPVQLFEDIVIKNGVLNTKYKAIQRSLYDVHMEKWLKHFSLDQIHIVDGNTLIKDPLPELQKVERFLNLPSRIMSSNFYFNQTKGFYCIRSDGRERCLHESKGRPHPLVNSTVLEQLYSYFREHNAKFYRMVNHSFDWH
;
A
#
# COMPACT_ATOMS: atom_id res chain seq x y z
N MET A 1 -31.02 -13.08 47.65
CA MET A 1 -30.44 -13.11 49.01
C MET A 1 -30.14 -11.67 49.38
N PHE A 2 -30.96 -11.13 50.31
CA PHE A 2 -30.83 -9.93 51.16
C PHE A 2 -30.13 -8.68 50.58
N SER A 3 -30.89 -7.61 50.26
CA SER A 3 -31.24 -6.47 51.16
C SER A 3 -30.12 -5.43 51.23
N ASP A 4 -30.30 -4.11 51.24
CA ASP A 4 -31.44 -3.17 51.15
C ASP A 4 -30.80 -1.75 51.00
N CYS A 5 -31.54 -0.79 50.42
CA CYS A 5 -31.66 0.65 50.77
C CYS A 5 -30.40 1.51 51.11
N HIS A 6 -30.27 2.83 50.86
CA HIS A 6 -31.17 3.90 50.42
C HIS A 6 -30.31 5.13 49.98
N LEU A 7 -30.89 5.94 49.08
CA LEU A 7 -30.72 7.37 48.76
C LEU A 7 -29.86 8.30 49.69
N CYS A 8 -29.09 9.22 49.08
CA CYS A 8 -29.34 10.69 49.02
C CYS A 8 -28.09 11.51 48.57
N LEU A 9 -28.26 12.32 47.53
CA LEU A 9 -27.49 13.55 47.19
C LEU A 9 -28.33 14.78 47.65
N PRO A 10 -27.93 16.05 47.44
CA PRO A 10 -26.64 16.75 47.58
C PRO A 10 -26.79 18.07 48.40
N VAL A 11 -25.70 18.73 48.84
CA VAL A 11 -25.71 20.17 49.18
C VAL A 11 -24.38 20.83 48.82
N SER A 12 -24.50 22.00 48.19
CA SER A 12 -23.46 22.95 47.74
C SER A 12 -23.24 24.04 48.81
N ALA A 13 -22.00 24.53 49.00
CA ALA A 13 -21.73 25.90 49.45
C ALA A 13 -20.26 26.34 49.28
N GLN A 14 -20.13 27.63 48.97
CA GLN A 14 -18.99 28.47 48.60
C GLN A 14 -17.89 28.67 49.68
N GLY A 15 -16.67 29.02 49.23
CA GLY A 15 -16.08 30.32 49.56
C GLY A 15 -14.86 30.43 50.51
N ALA A 16 -13.79 31.02 49.97
CA ALA A 16 -12.82 31.96 50.61
C ALA A 16 -11.56 31.46 51.35
N ALA A 17 -10.42 31.72 50.67
CA ALA A 17 -9.11 32.23 51.09
C ALA A 17 -8.66 32.25 52.58
N ARG A 18 -7.41 31.77 52.81
CA ARG A 18 -6.32 32.45 53.56
C ARG A 18 -5.03 31.57 53.62
N GLU A 19 -3.93 32.12 53.11
CA GLU A 19 -2.54 31.91 53.61
C GLU A 19 -2.37 32.69 54.94
N PRO A 20 -1.33 32.48 55.82
CA PRO A 20 0.12 32.41 55.47
C PRO A 20 1.05 31.58 56.43
N HIS A 21 2.37 31.73 56.20
CA HIS A 21 3.57 31.38 57.01
C HIS A 21 4.14 29.96 56.83
N ALA A 22 5.31 29.74 56.22
CA ALA A 22 6.69 30.18 56.53
C ALA A 22 7.29 29.51 57.78
N SER A 23 8.22 28.57 57.57
CA SER A 23 9.29 28.25 58.53
C SER A 23 10.58 27.88 57.80
N GLU A 24 11.63 28.62 58.14
CA GLU A 24 13.04 28.49 57.76
C GLU A 24 13.72 27.27 58.39
N ALA A 25 14.80 26.78 57.78
CA ALA A 25 16.03 26.35 58.51
C ALA A 25 17.23 26.16 57.55
N CYS A 26 18.19 27.09 57.68
CA CYS A 26 19.67 27.04 57.58
C CYS A 26 20.38 25.78 57.03
N CYS A 27 21.28 25.91 56.04
CA CYS A 27 22.75 26.20 56.12
C CYS A 27 23.54 25.12 56.89
N VAL A 28 24.62 24.50 56.37
CA VAL A 28 25.96 25.08 56.11
C VAL A 28 26.81 24.14 55.21
N LEU A 29 27.67 24.76 54.40
CA LEU A 29 28.74 24.22 53.53
C LEU A 29 29.82 23.43 54.28
N THR A 30 30.39 22.39 53.66
CA THR A 30 31.85 22.19 53.58
C THR A 30 32.25 21.36 52.36
N THR A 31 33.43 21.67 51.86
CA THR A 31 34.09 21.29 50.59
C THR A 31 34.66 19.87 50.57
N GLY A 32 34.69 19.21 49.40
CA GLY A 32 35.46 17.97 49.24
C GLY A 32 35.47 17.35 47.83
N SER A 33 36.52 17.68 47.06
CA SER A 33 37.24 16.83 46.11
C SER A 33 36.56 16.27 44.84
N ALA A 34 36.93 16.87 43.71
CA ALA A 34 36.79 16.33 42.37
C ALA A 34 37.79 15.17 42.14
N ASN A 35 37.30 13.94 41.98
CA ASN A 35 38.05 12.84 41.35
C ASN A 35 37.16 11.63 41.05
N HIS A 36 36.17 11.75 40.17
CA HIS A 36 35.47 10.57 39.62
C HIS A 36 34.84 10.84 38.25
N LEU A 37 35.58 11.44 37.31
CA LEU A 37 35.11 11.57 35.93
C LEU A 37 36.25 11.55 34.89
N LYS A 38 37.21 10.63 35.03
CA LYS A 38 38.31 10.44 34.04
C LYS A 38 38.77 9.00 33.78
N ARG A 39 37.93 7.97 34.06
CA ARG A 39 38.31 6.56 33.79
C ARG A 39 37.42 5.79 32.80
N GLY A 40 36.37 6.40 32.24
CA GLY A 40 35.47 5.74 31.28
C GLY A 40 35.68 6.09 29.80
N LEU A 41 36.53 7.07 29.47
CA LEU A 41 36.65 7.64 28.11
C LEU A 41 37.95 7.29 27.38
N THR A 42 38.90 6.59 28.03
CA THR A 42 40.19 6.21 27.42
C THR A 42 40.22 4.78 26.87
N TYR A 43 39.27 3.91 27.25
CA TYR A 43 39.23 2.52 26.78
C TYR A 43 38.54 2.32 25.41
N SER A 44 37.61 3.20 25.00
CA SER A 44 36.91 3.02 23.70
C SER A 44 37.67 3.58 22.50
N PHE A 45 38.60 4.52 22.71
CA PHE A 45 39.40 5.10 21.63
C PHE A 45 40.58 4.21 21.18
N PHE A 46 41.20 3.47 22.12
CA PHE A 46 42.33 2.58 21.78
C PHE A 46 41.90 1.30 21.04
N SER A 47 40.67 0.80 21.27
CA SER A 47 40.17 -0.39 20.59
C SER A 47 39.85 -0.15 19.11
N ARG A 48 39.39 1.06 18.76
CA ARG A 48 39.05 1.43 17.37
C ARG A 48 40.26 1.72 16.48
N ALA A 49 41.37 2.20 17.06
CA ALA A 49 42.61 2.45 16.32
C ALA A 49 43.35 1.16 15.94
N LYS A 50 43.27 0.12 16.78
CA LYS A 50 43.92 -1.17 16.54
C LYS A 50 43.26 -1.96 15.39
N HIS A 51 41.94 -1.88 15.26
CA HIS A 51 41.21 -2.49 14.14
C HIS A 51 41.49 -1.82 12.78
N TYR A 52 41.78 -0.51 12.78
CA TYR A 52 42.12 0.22 11.55
C TYR A 52 43.52 -0.13 11.04
N LEU A 53 44.50 -0.34 11.94
CA LEU A 53 45.88 -0.65 11.56
C LEU A 53 46.08 -2.12 11.14
N GLU A 54 45.40 -3.08 11.78
CA GLU A 54 45.68 -4.52 11.54
C GLU A 54 44.87 -5.14 10.38
N ILE A 55 43.74 -4.54 9.98
CA ILE A 55 42.82 -5.16 8.99
C ILE A 55 42.62 -4.29 7.74
N ILE A 56 42.48 -2.97 7.89
CA ILE A 56 42.08 -2.10 6.77
C ILE A 56 43.27 -1.76 5.86
N ILE A 57 44.47 -1.56 6.43
CA ILE A 57 45.69 -1.29 5.67
C ILE A 57 46.09 -2.47 4.74
N PRO A 58 46.15 -3.73 5.20
CA PRO A 58 46.47 -4.85 4.31
C PRO A 58 45.40 -5.09 3.23
N LEU A 59 44.13 -4.77 3.49
CA LEU A 59 43.05 -4.89 2.50
C LEU A 59 43.17 -3.84 1.38
N HIS A 60 43.52 -2.60 1.74
CA HIS A 60 43.77 -1.55 0.75
C HIS A 60 45.04 -1.82 -0.07
N MET A 61 46.11 -2.32 0.56
CA MET A 61 47.33 -2.71 -0.16
C MET A 61 47.08 -3.87 -1.13
N ALA A 62 46.29 -4.87 -0.74
CA ALA A 62 45.88 -5.95 -1.64
C ALA A 62 45.05 -5.43 -2.82
N PHE A 63 44.15 -4.47 -2.60
CA PHE A 63 43.33 -3.88 -3.67
C PHE A 63 44.17 -3.07 -4.67
N VAL A 64 45.18 -2.33 -4.18
CA VAL A 64 46.13 -1.57 -5.02
C VAL A 64 47.03 -2.51 -5.82
N LEU A 65 47.47 -3.64 -5.25
CA LEU A 65 48.28 -4.63 -5.96
C LEU A 65 47.48 -5.38 -7.04
N VAL A 66 46.22 -5.72 -6.77
CA VAL A 66 45.33 -6.38 -7.75
C VAL A 66 44.98 -5.42 -8.90
N SER A 67 44.72 -4.15 -8.60
CA SER A 67 44.45 -3.15 -9.64
C SER A 67 45.69 -2.80 -10.47
N ALA A 68 46.88 -2.74 -9.85
CA ALA A 68 48.14 -2.60 -10.57
C ALA A 68 48.44 -3.82 -11.47
N TYR A 69 48.16 -5.04 -11.00
CA TYR A 69 48.33 -6.27 -11.78
C TYR A 69 47.36 -6.33 -12.98
N LEU A 70 46.09 -5.93 -12.80
CA LEU A 70 45.10 -5.86 -13.89
C LEU A 70 45.44 -4.79 -14.94
N LEU A 71 46.06 -3.68 -14.53
CA LEU A 71 46.55 -2.64 -15.46
C LEU A 71 47.78 -3.10 -16.24
N LEU A 72 48.66 -3.89 -15.63
CA LEU A 72 49.84 -4.47 -16.28
C LEU A 72 49.48 -5.58 -17.27
N THR A 73 48.41 -6.35 -17.03
CA THR A 73 47.95 -7.39 -17.96
C THR A 73 47.17 -6.85 -19.16
N HIS A 74 46.64 -5.63 -19.10
CA HIS A 74 46.00 -4.96 -20.25
C HIS A 74 47.00 -4.28 -21.21
N ALA A 75 48.29 -4.20 -20.85
CA ALA A 75 49.31 -3.54 -21.64
C ALA A 75 50.06 -4.47 -22.63
N GLN A 76 49.77 -5.78 -22.64
CA GLN A 76 50.34 -6.72 -23.61
C GLN A 76 49.21 -7.47 -24.33
N GLY A 77 48.88 -7.00 -25.53
CA GLY A 77 47.85 -7.60 -26.37
C GLY A 77 48.28 -8.94 -26.96
N ALA A 78 47.45 -9.98 -26.76
CA ALA A 78 47.27 -11.12 -27.66
C ALA A 78 45.90 -11.77 -27.39
N PRO A 79 45.16 -12.25 -28.41
CA PRO A 79 43.80 -12.74 -28.24
C PRO A 79 43.82 -14.22 -27.81
N VAL A 80 43.06 -14.56 -26.76
CA VAL A 80 42.87 -15.96 -26.33
C VAL A 80 41.38 -16.21 -26.10
N GLU A 81 40.82 -17.17 -26.84
CA GLU A 81 39.49 -17.74 -26.67
C GLU A 81 39.28 -18.21 -25.22
N ASN A 82 38.24 -17.71 -24.54
CA ASN A 82 37.92 -18.14 -23.18
C ASN A 82 36.41 -18.33 -22.98
N GLY A 83 35.87 -19.40 -23.57
CA GLY A 83 34.53 -19.91 -23.26
C GLY A 83 34.43 -20.66 -21.92
N ALA A 84 35.55 -21.00 -21.27
CA ALA A 84 35.54 -21.88 -20.08
C ALA A 84 35.64 -21.15 -18.72
N LEU A 85 36.18 -19.92 -18.69
CA LEU A 85 36.32 -19.16 -17.43
C LEU A 85 34.98 -18.54 -16.98
N LEU A 86 34.13 -18.16 -17.95
CA LEU A 86 32.84 -17.54 -17.68
C LEU A 86 31.83 -18.49 -17.02
N ASP A 87 31.94 -19.79 -17.30
CA ASP A 87 31.06 -20.80 -16.72
C ASP A 87 31.52 -21.26 -15.32
N THR A 88 32.82 -21.13 -15.01
CA THR A 88 33.34 -21.40 -13.68
C THR A 88 33.03 -20.24 -12.70
N LEU A 89 33.04 -18.99 -13.18
CA LEU A 89 32.67 -17.81 -12.37
C LEU A 89 31.16 -17.75 -12.05
N LYS A 90 30.29 -18.33 -12.89
CA LYS A 90 28.86 -18.48 -12.59
C LYS A 90 28.56 -19.47 -11.46
N SER A 91 29.48 -20.41 -11.19
CA SER A 91 29.30 -21.46 -10.17
C SER A 91 29.61 -20.99 -8.74
N GLN A 92 30.45 -19.96 -8.55
CA GLN A 92 30.90 -19.53 -7.22
C GLN A 92 30.31 -18.21 -6.70
N VAL A 93 29.55 -17.46 -7.51
CA VAL A 93 28.78 -16.29 -7.05
C VAL A 93 27.33 -16.69 -6.77
N GLY A 94 27.16 -17.69 -5.93
CA GLY A 94 25.89 -18.03 -5.30
C GLY A 94 25.84 -17.39 -3.92
N LEU A 95 25.47 -16.12 -3.83
CA LEU A 95 24.76 -15.50 -2.70
C LEU A 95 24.47 -14.04 -3.05
N PHE A 96 23.21 -13.64 -2.86
CA PHE A 96 22.60 -12.31 -3.03
C PHE A 96 21.92 -11.99 -4.37
N SER A 97 20.58 -11.91 -4.26
CA SER A 97 19.60 -11.25 -5.14
C SER A 97 19.01 -12.06 -6.30
N ASN A 98 18.26 -13.12 -5.97
CA ASN A 98 17.19 -13.61 -6.83
C ASN A 98 15.96 -12.68 -6.72
N LYS A 99 15.82 -11.78 -7.70
CA LYS A 99 14.53 -11.28 -8.19
C LYS A 99 14.50 -11.45 -9.71
N SER A 100 14.63 -12.69 -10.17
CA SER A 100 14.12 -13.09 -11.46
C SER A 100 12.64 -13.40 -11.27
N GLU A 101 11.79 -12.47 -11.73
CA GLU A 101 10.37 -12.76 -11.91
C GLU A 101 10.25 -13.94 -12.88
N HIS A 102 9.77 -15.07 -12.38
CA HIS A 102 9.41 -16.23 -13.19
C HIS A 102 8.23 -15.85 -14.10
N TYR A 103 8.51 -15.31 -15.29
CA TYR A 103 7.63 -15.52 -16.44
C TYR A 103 7.78 -16.97 -16.86
N SER A 104 7.07 -17.86 -16.17
CA SER A 104 6.79 -19.19 -16.72
C SER A 104 6.21 -18.98 -18.11
N ALA A 105 6.83 -19.59 -19.13
CA ALA A 105 6.29 -19.62 -20.48
C ALA A 105 4.93 -20.32 -20.44
N GLN A 106 3.87 -19.55 -20.20
CA GLN A 106 2.51 -20.06 -20.16
C GLN A 106 2.22 -20.66 -21.54
N VAL A 107 1.99 -21.98 -21.56
CA VAL A 107 1.56 -22.68 -22.75
C VAL A 107 0.25 -22.03 -23.22
N ARG A 108 0.28 -21.43 -24.41
CA ARG A 108 -0.88 -20.77 -25.02
C ARG A 108 -1.99 -21.79 -25.27
N PRO A 109 -3.17 -21.67 -24.64
CA PRO A 109 -4.30 -22.54 -24.98
C PRO A 109 -4.73 -22.30 -26.44
N PRO A 110 -5.13 -23.35 -27.19
CA PRO A 110 -5.59 -23.19 -28.58
C PRO A 110 -6.71 -22.16 -28.71
N GLY A 111 -6.66 -21.31 -29.75
CA GLY A 111 -7.70 -20.31 -30.01
C GLY A 111 -7.68 -19.06 -29.11
N THR A 112 -6.73 -18.95 -28.19
CA THR A 112 -6.58 -17.76 -27.33
C THR A 112 -5.53 -16.78 -27.86
N SER A 113 -5.59 -15.52 -27.43
CA SER A 113 -4.54 -14.51 -27.67
C SER A 113 -4.41 -13.57 -26.47
N ARG A 114 -3.29 -12.85 -26.34
CA ARG A 114 -3.18 -11.78 -25.34
C ARG A 114 -3.85 -10.54 -25.88
N GLN A 115 -4.92 -10.11 -25.23
CA GLN A 115 -5.72 -8.95 -25.65
C GLN A 115 -5.44 -7.79 -24.70
N ILE A 116 -5.48 -6.55 -25.22
CA ILE A 116 -5.49 -5.36 -24.37
C ILE A 116 -6.76 -5.37 -23.50
N PRO A 117 -6.72 -4.93 -22.24
CA PRO A 117 -7.91 -4.91 -21.39
C PRO A 117 -9.05 -4.10 -22.01
N GLN A 118 -10.25 -4.67 -22.02
CA GLN A 118 -11.46 -3.93 -22.37
C GLN A 118 -12.04 -3.16 -21.18
N THR A 119 -11.56 -3.45 -19.96
CA THR A 119 -11.86 -2.68 -18.76
C THR A 119 -10.68 -2.69 -17.79
N ILE A 120 -10.57 -1.64 -16.98
CA ILE A 120 -9.49 -1.45 -16.01
C ILE A 120 -10.09 -1.08 -14.65
N ILE A 121 -9.67 -1.77 -13.59
CA ILE A 121 -9.90 -1.35 -12.21
C ILE A 121 -8.83 -0.33 -11.83
N ILE A 122 -9.17 0.95 -11.93
CA ILE A 122 -8.22 2.06 -11.81
C ILE A 122 -7.88 2.40 -10.36
N GLY A 123 -8.66 1.92 -9.40
CA GLY A 123 -8.52 2.34 -8.01
C GLY A 123 -9.75 2.06 -7.16
N VAL A 124 -9.79 2.57 -5.93
CA VAL A 124 -8.69 3.29 -5.27
C VAL A 124 -7.81 2.33 -4.46
N ARG A 125 -6.53 2.69 -4.24
CA ARG A 125 -5.66 2.00 -3.28
C ARG A 125 -6.36 1.85 -1.93
N LYS A 126 -6.47 0.59 -1.48
CA LYS A 126 -7.17 0.15 -0.26
C LYS A 126 -8.71 0.29 -0.28
N GLY A 127 -9.30 0.55 -1.45
CA GLY A 127 -10.76 0.51 -1.66
C GLY A 127 -11.35 -0.90 -1.77
N GLY A 128 -10.53 -1.93 -1.98
CA GLY A 128 -11.00 -3.31 -2.19
C GLY A 128 -10.73 -3.87 -3.59
N THR A 129 -9.88 -3.20 -4.36
CA THR A 129 -9.55 -3.55 -5.77
C THR A 129 -9.18 -5.03 -5.99
N ARG A 130 -8.46 -5.68 -5.07
CA ARG A 130 -8.16 -7.13 -5.21
C ARG A 130 -9.40 -7.99 -4.97
N ALA A 131 -10.26 -7.62 -4.03
CA ALA A 131 -11.51 -8.35 -3.80
C ALA A 131 -12.40 -8.26 -5.04
N LEU A 132 -12.58 -7.05 -5.59
CA LEU A 132 -13.34 -6.83 -6.82
C LEU A 132 -12.79 -7.68 -7.98
N LEU A 133 -11.47 -7.63 -8.24
CA LEU A 133 -10.85 -8.40 -9.31
C LEU A 133 -11.10 -9.91 -9.17
N GLU A 134 -10.87 -10.45 -7.97
CA GLU A 134 -11.00 -11.89 -7.68
C GLU A 134 -12.45 -12.38 -7.73
N MET A 135 -13.40 -11.54 -7.32
CA MET A 135 -14.82 -11.86 -7.39
C MET A 135 -15.36 -11.78 -8.82
N LEU A 136 -14.83 -10.88 -9.66
CA LEU A 136 -15.17 -10.80 -11.08
C LEU A 136 -14.58 -11.98 -11.87
N ASP A 137 -13.40 -12.48 -11.49
CA ASP A 137 -12.73 -13.63 -12.13
C ASP A 137 -13.54 -14.95 -12.04
N ILE A 138 -14.60 -14.98 -11.21
CA ILE A 138 -15.55 -16.10 -11.16
C ILE A 138 -16.40 -16.17 -12.44
N HIS A 139 -16.58 -15.05 -13.15
CA HIS A 139 -17.41 -15.01 -14.34
C HIS A 139 -16.71 -15.71 -15.53
N PRO A 140 -17.35 -16.67 -16.24
CA PRO A 140 -16.71 -17.44 -17.31
C PRO A 140 -16.26 -16.62 -18.55
N ASN A 141 -16.63 -15.35 -18.62
CA ASN A 141 -16.32 -14.44 -19.72
C ASN A 141 -15.36 -13.34 -19.27
N ILE A 142 -14.79 -13.45 -18.07
CA ILE A 142 -13.79 -12.54 -17.54
C ILE A 142 -12.47 -13.31 -17.43
N VAL A 143 -11.37 -12.67 -17.79
CA VAL A 143 -10.01 -13.16 -17.54
C VAL A 143 -9.21 -12.02 -16.95
N VAL A 144 -8.60 -12.24 -15.79
CA VAL A 144 -7.89 -11.16 -15.08
C VAL A 144 -6.38 -11.23 -15.23
N ALA A 145 -5.73 -10.07 -15.33
CA ALA A 145 -4.28 -9.97 -15.15
C ALA A 145 -3.91 -10.28 -13.70
N ALA A 146 -2.92 -11.15 -13.49
CA ALA A 146 -2.60 -11.68 -12.16
C ALA A 146 -1.99 -10.63 -11.20
N THR A 147 -1.24 -9.68 -11.76
CA THR A 147 -0.45 -8.69 -11.03
C THR A 147 -0.88 -7.25 -11.36
N GLU A 148 -0.48 -6.30 -10.51
CA GLU A 148 -0.63 -4.87 -10.84
C GLU A 148 0.43 -4.52 -11.87
N VAL A 149 0.01 -3.98 -13.01
CA VAL A 149 0.89 -3.83 -14.17
C VAL A 149 1.67 -2.52 -14.15
N HIS A 150 1.12 -1.48 -13.54
CA HIS A 150 1.76 -0.17 -13.45
C HIS A 150 2.24 0.39 -14.80
N PHE A 151 1.43 0.24 -15.85
CA PHE A 151 1.80 0.71 -17.19
C PHE A 151 1.57 2.20 -17.37
N PHE A 152 0.44 2.73 -16.89
CA PHE A 152 0.05 4.12 -17.15
C PHE A 152 0.56 5.11 -16.09
N ASP A 153 0.96 4.65 -14.91
CA ASP A 153 1.47 5.49 -13.81
C ASP A 153 3.00 5.52 -13.69
N TRP A 154 3.73 4.55 -14.25
CA TRP A 154 5.20 4.55 -14.24
C TRP A 154 5.74 4.82 -15.64
N ASP A 155 6.53 5.90 -15.76
CA ASP A 155 7.08 6.33 -17.05
C ASP A 155 8.00 5.26 -17.64
N GLU A 156 8.75 4.54 -16.81
CA GLU A 156 9.67 3.48 -17.23
C GLU A 156 8.93 2.29 -17.86
N ASN A 157 7.67 2.06 -17.47
CA ASN A 157 6.84 1.03 -18.09
C ASN A 157 6.13 1.58 -19.32
N TYR A 158 5.61 2.81 -19.27
CA TYR A 158 4.86 3.41 -20.37
C TYR A 158 5.71 3.52 -21.65
N VAL A 159 7.00 3.90 -21.54
CA VAL A 159 7.90 4.03 -22.68
C VAL A 159 8.20 2.71 -23.41
N LYS A 160 7.90 1.56 -22.80
CA LYS A 160 8.05 0.23 -23.43
C LYS A 160 6.96 -0.04 -24.48
N GLY A 161 5.93 0.79 -24.54
CA GLY A 161 4.90 0.75 -25.56
C GLY A 161 3.79 -0.26 -25.31
N ILE A 162 2.76 -0.18 -26.15
CA ILE A 162 1.51 -0.94 -25.99
C ILE A 162 1.69 -2.45 -26.14
N ASP A 163 2.65 -2.89 -26.94
CA ASP A 163 2.93 -4.32 -27.11
C ASP A 163 3.55 -4.93 -25.86
N TRP A 164 4.39 -4.17 -25.13
CA TRP A 164 4.86 -4.59 -23.81
C TRP A 164 3.69 -4.76 -22.85
N TYR A 165 2.75 -3.80 -22.81
CA TYR A 165 1.54 -3.90 -21.98
C TYR A 165 0.68 -5.12 -22.36
N ARG A 166 0.43 -5.35 -23.66
CA ARG A 166 -0.30 -6.52 -24.17
C ARG A 166 0.35 -7.83 -23.74
N ASN A 167 1.68 -7.90 -23.76
CA ASN A 167 2.42 -9.11 -23.40
C ASN A 167 2.33 -9.48 -21.91
N LEU A 168 1.81 -8.57 -21.07
CA LEU A 168 1.52 -8.85 -19.66
C LEU A 168 0.10 -9.38 -19.43
N MET A 169 -0.77 -9.26 -20.44
CA MET A 169 -2.17 -9.69 -20.34
C MET A 169 -2.28 -11.21 -20.43
N PRO A 170 -3.24 -11.84 -19.72
CA PRO A 170 -3.47 -13.26 -19.84
C PRO A 170 -3.94 -13.62 -21.26
N PHE A 171 -3.77 -14.89 -21.62
CA PHE A 171 -4.42 -15.43 -22.81
C PHE A 171 -5.93 -15.53 -22.60
N SER A 172 -6.70 -14.98 -23.52
CA SER A 172 -8.17 -14.98 -23.50
C SER A 172 -8.76 -15.32 -24.87
N TYR A 173 -9.98 -15.84 -24.89
CA TYR A 173 -10.77 -16.01 -26.11
C TYR A 173 -11.38 -14.68 -26.55
N GLY A 174 -11.71 -14.54 -27.84
CA GLY A 174 -12.24 -13.29 -28.40
C GLY A 174 -13.60 -12.83 -27.83
N ASN A 175 -14.32 -13.72 -27.16
CA ASN A 175 -15.60 -13.43 -26.48
C ASN A 175 -15.46 -13.17 -24.97
N GLN A 176 -14.23 -13.10 -24.46
CA GLN A 176 -13.94 -12.80 -23.06
C GLN A 176 -13.42 -11.36 -22.91
N ILE A 177 -13.68 -10.79 -21.74
CA ILE A 177 -13.19 -9.49 -21.31
C ILE A 177 -11.93 -9.70 -20.48
N THR A 178 -10.84 -9.08 -20.90
CA THR A 178 -9.61 -8.98 -20.11
C THR A 178 -9.69 -7.78 -19.16
N ILE A 179 -9.41 -8.02 -17.88
CA ILE A 179 -9.41 -6.98 -16.83
C ILE A 179 -8.02 -6.85 -16.23
N GLU A 180 -7.53 -5.62 -16.16
CA GLU A 180 -6.32 -5.27 -15.39
C GLU A 180 -6.68 -4.40 -14.18
N LYS A 181 -5.86 -4.46 -13.13
CA LYS A 181 -6.08 -3.71 -11.89
C LYS A 181 -4.77 -3.11 -11.40
N THR A 182 -4.67 -1.79 -11.46
CA THR A 182 -3.59 -1.05 -10.81
C THR A 182 -4.19 0.10 -10.01
N PRO A 183 -4.21 0.02 -8.66
CA PRO A 183 -4.93 0.97 -7.84
C PRO A 183 -4.30 2.37 -7.80
N GLY A 184 -3.06 2.47 -8.29
CA GLY A 184 -2.31 3.72 -8.40
C GLY A 184 -2.82 4.63 -9.51
N TYR A 185 -3.48 4.08 -10.54
CA TYR A 185 -3.95 4.86 -11.69
C TYR A 185 -4.88 5.99 -11.26
N PHE A 186 -5.86 5.73 -10.38
CA PHE A 186 -6.86 6.72 -9.98
C PHE A 186 -6.22 8.02 -9.48
N THR A 187 -5.13 7.91 -8.72
CA THR A 187 -4.43 9.06 -8.12
C THR A 187 -3.23 9.55 -8.94
N SER A 188 -2.96 8.94 -10.09
CA SER A 188 -1.90 9.35 -11.02
C SER A 188 -2.42 10.48 -11.92
N PRO A 189 -1.75 11.64 -11.99
CA PRO A 189 -2.16 12.72 -12.90
C PRO A 189 -2.06 12.34 -14.40
N GLN A 190 -1.25 11.36 -14.76
CA GLN A 190 -0.89 11.00 -16.14
C GLN A 190 -1.74 9.85 -16.68
N ALA A 191 -2.21 8.98 -15.79
CA ALA A 191 -2.95 7.78 -16.17
C ALA A 191 -4.24 8.08 -16.97
N PRO A 192 -5.08 9.08 -16.63
CA PRO A 192 -6.30 9.36 -17.37
C PRO A 192 -6.04 9.63 -18.87
N GLY A 193 -5.13 10.55 -19.18
CA GLY A 193 -4.77 10.89 -20.56
C GLY A 193 -4.18 9.71 -21.31
N ARG A 194 -3.24 8.97 -20.70
CA ARG A 194 -2.60 7.81 -21.34
C ARG A 194 -3.56 6.65 -21.62
N ILE A 195 -4.50 6.40 -20.72
CA ILE A 195 -5.54 5.38 -20.93
C ILE A 195 -6.50 5.83 -22.04
N HIS A 196 -6.84 7.11 -22.09
CA HIS A 196 -7.70 7.67 -23.12
C HIS A 196 -7.02 7.58 -24.51
N ASP A 197 -5.72 7.86 -24.59
CA ASP A 197 -4.95 7.74 -25.83
C ASP A 197 -4.88 6.28 -26.33
N MET A 198 -4.86 5.31 -25.41
CA MET A 198 -4.94 3.89 -25.76
C MET A 198 -6.33 3.51 -26.29
N ASN A 199 -7.38 3.91 -25.57
CA ASN A 199 -8.77 3.61 -25.92
C ASN A 199 -9.71 4.60 -25.22
N SER A 200 -10.17 5.60 -25.96
CA SER A 200 -11.08 6.62 -25.46
C SER A 200 -12.47 6.09 -25.09
N SER A 201 -12.85 4.92 -25.63
CA SER A 201 -14.14 4.25 -25.38
C SER A 201 -14.08 3.17 -24.30
N ILE A 202 -12.95 3.02 -23.61
CA ILE A 202 -12.79 1.98 -22.57
C ILE A 202 -13.78 2.20 -21.41
N LYS A 203 -14.21 1.09 -20.80
CA LYS A 203 -14.98 1.12 -19.55
C LYS A 203 -14.03 1.03 -18.36
N LEU A 204 -14.31 1.79 -17.31
CA LEU A 204 -13.46 1.88 -16.12
C LEU A 204 -14.24 1.48 -14.88
N LEU A 205 -13.58 0.75 -13.98
CA LEU A 205 -14.12 0.38 -12.68
C LEU A 205 -13.36 1.11 -11.59
N LEU A 206 -14.09 1.84 -10.74
CA LEU A 206 -13.56 2.56 -9.60
C LEU A 206 -14.23 2.06 -8.32
N ILE A 207 -13.50 1.37 -7.45
CA ILE A 207 -14.03 0.96 -6.14
C ILE A 207 -13.59 1.93 -5.06
N LEU A 208 -14.57 2.50 -4.35
CA LEU A 208 -14.35 3.45 -3.27
C LEU A 208 -14.89 2.92 -1.94
N ARG A 209 -14.35 3.41 -0.84
CA ARG A 209 -14.86 3.19 0.51
C ARG A 209 -14.79 4.50 1.28
N ASP A 210 -15.33 4.52 2.49
CA ASP A 210 -15.22 5.68 3.38
C ASP A 210 -13.77 6.24 3.39
N PRO A 211 -13.58 7.55 3.14
CA PRO A 211 -12.25 8.13 2.96
C PRO A 211 -11.39 8.02 4.21
N THR A 212 -11.97 8.11 5.41
CA THR A 212 -11.28 7.95 6.70
C THR A 212 -10.87 6.50 6.90
N GLU A 213 -11.76 5.54 6.68
CA GLU A 213 -11.43 4.12 6.73
C GLU A 213 -10.32 3.75 5.73
N ARG A 214 -10.35 4.36 4.53
CA ARG A 214 -9.32 4.17 3.52
C ARG A 214 -7.96 4.71 3.97
N VAL A 215 -7.93 5.87 4.64
CA VAL A 215 -6.70 6.43 5.24
C VAL A 215 -6.10 5.46 6.26
N ILE A 216 -6.93 4.98 7.19
CA ILE A 216 -6.52 4.04 8.23
C ILE A 216 -6.00 2.74 7.59
N SER A 217 -6.71 2.20 6.60
CA SER A 217 -6.30 0.98 5.89
C SER A 217 -4.97 1.14 5.13
N ASP A 218 -4.71 2.32 4.55
CA ASP A 218 -3.45 2.64 3.87
C ASP A 218 -2.29 2.71 4.86
N TYR A 219 -2.49 3.36 6.00
CA TYR A 219 -1.53 3.34 7.11
C TYR A 219 -1.27 1.91 7.58
N THR A 220 -2.30 1.13 7.87
CA THR A 220 -2.18 -0.26 8.35
C THR A 220 -1.35 -1.11 7.40
N GLN A 221 -1.56 -0.97 6.07
CA GLN A 221 -0.74 -1.68 5.10
C GLN A 221 0.74 -1.32 5.23
N VAL A 222 1.06 -0.03 5.32
CA VAL A 222 2.44 0.45 5.44
C VAL A 222 3.07 0.03 6.77
N TYR A 223 2.29 0.07 7.86
CA TYR A 223 2.70 -0.37 9.19
C TYR A 223 3.15 -1.83 9.16
N TYR A 224 2.28 -2.75 8.73
CA TYR A 224 2.62 -4.18 8.69
C TYR A 224 3.78 -4.49 7.74
N ASN A 225 3.86 -3.84 6.58
CA ASN A 225 5.00 -4.02 5.67
C ASN A 225 6.33 -3.60 6.33
N ARG A 226 6.31 -2.55 7.17
CA ARG A 226 7.50 -2.09 7.92
C ARG A 226 7.86 -3.05 9.04
N VAL A 227 6.85 -3.57 9.77
CA VAL A 227 7.05 -4.61 10.80
C VAL A 227 7.70 -5.85 10.18
N GLU A 228 7.15 -6.39 9.10
CA GLU A 228 7.70 -7.55 8.38
C GLU A 228 9.13 -7.28 7.88
N SER A 229 9.42 -6.04 7.46
CA SER A 229 10.75 -5.63 6.99
C SER A 229 11.70 -5.19 8.11
N HIS A 230 11.34 -5.35 9.38
CA HIS A 230 12.16 -4.94 10.53
C HIS A 230 12.57 -3.44 10.49
N LYS A 231 11.67 -2.58 9.99
CA LYS A 231 11.87 -1.13 9.89
C LYS A 231 11.11 -0.39 11.00
N PRO A 232 11.57 0.80 11.42
CA PRO A 232 10.84 1.63 12.37
C PRO A 232 9.43 1.95 11.87
N VAL A 233 8.48 1.85 12.79
CA VAL A 233 7.07 2.23 12.64
C VAL A 233 6.78 3.47 13.47
N GLN A 234 5.79 4.25 13.05
CA GLN A 234 5.26 5.40 13.80
C GLN A 234 3.79 5.12 14.08
N LEU A 235 3.25 5.68 15.15
CA LEU A 235 1.82 5.57 15.45
C LEU A 235 1.00 6.32 14.40
N PHE A 236 -0.28 5.96 14.29
CA PHE A 236 -1.17 6.59 13.31
C PHE A 236 -1.30 8.08 13.58
N GLU A 237 -1.56 8.44 14.82
CA GLU A 237 -1.74 9.80 15.33
C GLU A 237 -0.51 10.68 15.03
N ASP A 238 0.70 10.17 15.25
CA ASP A 238 1.96 10.90 15.01
C ASP A 238 2.17 11.26 13.53
N ILE A 239 1.56 10.49 12.63
CA ILE A 239 1.64 10.71 11.18
C ILE A 239 0.55 11.67 10.72
N VAL A 240 -0.69 11.45 11.20
CA VAL A 240 -1.85 12.20 10.74
C VAL A 240 -2.03 13.53 11.46
N ILE A 241 -1.44 13.72 12.64
CA ILE A 241 -1.43 15.00 13.37
C ILE A 241 0.00 15.56 13.42
N LYS A 242 0.17 16.84 13.09
CA LYS A 242 1.41 17.59 13.25
C LYS A 242 1.12 18.91 13.94
N ASN A 243 1.82 19.21 15.02
CA ASN A 243 1.63 20.45 15.80
C ASN A 243 0.16 20.68 16.23
N GLY A 244 -0.53 19.60 16.63
CA GLY A 244 -1.93 19.65 17.08
C GLY A 244 -2.98 19.78 15.97
N VAL A 245 -2.58 19.82 14.70
CA VAL A 245 -3.50 19.93 13.56
C VAL A 245 -3.34 18.78 12.58
N LEU A 246 -4.41 18.52 11.80
CA LEU A 246 -4.41 17.49 10.78
C LEU A 246 -3.33 17.76 9.71
N ASN A 247 -2.46 16.78 9.49
CA ASN A 247 -1.43 16.77 8.48
C ASN A 247 -2.01 16.43 7.10
N THR A 248 -2.66 17.41 6.48
CA THR A 248 -3.30 17.24 5.16
C THR A 248 -2.34 16.78 4.08
N LYS A 249 -1.03 17.03 4.21
CA LYS A 249 0.02 16.59 3.28
C LYS A 249 0.32 15.09 3.36
N TYR A 250 -0.21 14.38 4.35
CA TYR A 250 -0.04 12.94 4.44
C TYR A 250 -0.61 12.25 3.19
N LYS A 251 0.21 11.43 2.51
CA LYS A 251 -0.15 10.83 1.22
C LYS A 251 -1.44 10.01 1.28
N ALA A 252 -1.77 9.38 2.40
CA ALA A 252 -3.04 8.66 2.50
C ALA A 252 -4.22 9.64 2.50
N ILE A 253 -4.16 10.76 3.22
CA ILE A 253 -5.22 11.78 3.20
C ILE A 253 -5.40 12.30 1.76
N GLN A 254 -4.30 12.63 1.08
CA GLN A 254 -4.34 13.10 -0.32
C GLN A 254 -4.97 12.10 -1.29
N ARG A 255 -4.77 10.79 -1.10
CA ARG A 255 -5.41 9.75 -1.94
C ARG A 255 -6.90 9.56 -1.63
N SER A 256 -7.38 10.03 -0.48
CA SER A 256 -8.79 9.98 -0.10
C SER A 256 -9.59 11.20 -0.60
N LEU A 257 -8.95 12.17 -1.24
CA LEU A 257 -9.62 13.31 -1.88
C LEU A 257 -10.21 12.89 -3.23
N TYR A 258 -11.30 12.12 -3.20
CA TYR A 258 -11.85 11.49 -4.40
C TYR A 258 -12.34 12.49 -5.44
N ASP A 259 -12.90 13.62 -5.03
CA ASP A 259 -13.30 14.74 -5.89
C ASP A 259 -12.13 15.25 -6.74
N VAL A 260 -10.97 15.51 -6.10
CA VAL A 260 -9.76 16.03 -6.75
C VAL A 260 -9.24 15.09 -7.83
N HIS A 261 -9.29 13.78 -7.58
CA HIS A 261 -8.82 12.79 -8.56
C HIS A 261 -9.87 12.58 -9.64
N MET A 262 -11.14 12.42 -9.27
CA MET A 262 -12.25 12.22 -10.20
C MET A 262 -12.36 13.37 -11.21
N GLU A 263 -12.09 14.61 -10.81
CA GLU A 263 -12.09 15.77 -11.72
C GLU A 263 -11.13 15.56 -12.90
N LYS A 264 -9.98 14.93 -12.66
CA LYS A 264 -9.00 14.65 -13.72
C LYS A 264 -9.48 13.55 -14.66
N TRP A 265 -10.15 12.52 -14.14
CA TRP A 265 -10.73 11.46 -14.96
C TRP A 265 -11.86 11.99 -15.84
N LEU A 266 -12.72 12.85 -15.30
CA LEU A 266 -13.84 13.46 -16.01
C LEU A 266 -13.43 14.46 -17.11
N LYS A 267 -12.15 14.86 -17.17
CA LYS A 267 -11.60 15.62 -18.31
C LYS A 267 -11.36 14.76 -19.56
N HIS A 268 -11.26 13.44 -19.38
CA HIS A 268 -10.93 12.50 -20.45
C HIS A 268 -12.06 11.50 -20.72
N PHE A 269 -12.80 11.10 -19.70
CA PHE A 269 -13.87 10.12 -19.80
C PHE A 269 -15.19 10.71 -19.34
N SER A 270 -16.25 10.34 -20.04
CA SER A 270 -17.60 10.62 -19.58
C SER A 270 -17.92 9.81 -18.31
N LEU A 271 -18.85 10.30 -17.49
CA LEU A 271 -19.22 9.63 -16.25
C LEU A 271 -19.82 8.23 -16.51
N ASP A 272 -20.54 8.04 -17.62
CA ASP A 272 -21.12 6.75 -18.01
C ASP A 272 -20.08 5.71 -18.42
N GLN A 273 -18.82 6.10 -18.65
CA GLN A 273 -17.70 5.17 -18.85
C GLN A 273 -17.04 4.74 -17.54
N ILE A 274 -17.41 5.31 -16.39
CA ILE A 274 -16.80 5.01 -15.09
C ILE A 274 -17.87 4.47 -14.15
N HIS A 275 -17.81 3.16 -13.89
CA HIS A 275 -18.67 2.55 -12.88
C HIS A 275 -18.01 2.58 -11.51
N ILE A 276 -18.71 3.21 -10.55
CA ILE A 276 -18.25 3.32 -9.18
C ILE A 276 -18.87 2.20 -8.35
N VAL A 277 -18.00 1.31 -7.85
CA VAL A 277 -18.38 0.21 -6.95
C VAL A 277 -18.31 0.71 -5.51
N ASP A 278 -19.37 0.48 -4.75
CA ASP A 278 -19.38 0.76 -3.32
C ASP A 278 -18.65 -0.37 -2.56
N GLY A 279 -17.42 -0.07 -2.14
CA GLY A 279 -16.58 -0.98 -1.38
C GLY A 279 -17.11 -1.28 0.02
N ASN A 280 -17.91 -0.39 0.64
CA ASN A 280 -18.54 -0.69 1.92
C ASN A 280 -19.62 -1.76 1.73
N THR A 281 -20.43 -1.63 0.68
CA THR A 281 -21.41 -2.65 0.29
C THR A 281 -20.72 -3.94 -0.14
N LEU A 282 -19.68 -3.89 -0.98
CA LEU A 282 -18.95 -5.09 -1.43
C LEU A 282 -18.39 -5.94 -0.27
N ILE A 283 -17.98 -5.31 0.83
CA ILE A 283 -17.52 -6.00 2.04
C ILE A 283 -18.68 -6.73 2.75
N LYS A 284 -19.86 -6.12 2.80
CA LYS A 284 -21.02 -6.59 3.58
C LYS A 284 -21.95 -7.53 2.80
N ASP A 285 -22.13 -7.27 1.51
CA ASP A 285 -22.96 -8.03 0.59
C ASP A 285 -22.40 -7.88 -0.85
N PRO A 286 -21.53 -8.80 -1.30
CA PRO A 286 -20.80 -8.63 -2.54
C PRO A 286 -21.66 -8.79 -3.80
N LEU A 287 -22.71 -9.62 -3.75
CA LEU A 287 -23.44 -10.01 -4.96
C LEU A 287 -24.13 -8.83 -5.67
N PRO A 288 -24.88 -7.95 -4.98
CA PRO A 288 -25.55 -6.83 -5.66
C PRO A 288 -24.59 -5.87 -6.37
N GLU A 289 -23.41 -5.61 -5.78
CA GLU A 289 -22.38 -4.78 -6.41
C GLU A 289 -21.81 -5.44 -7.66
N LEU A 290 -21.53 -6.75 -7.60
CA LEU A 290 -21.00 -7.48 -8.75
C LEU A 290 -22.02 -7.57 -9.89
N GLN A 291 -23.31 -7.71 -9.60
CA GLN A 291 -24.37 -7.68 -10.62
C GLN A 291 -24.54 -6.29 -11.27
N LYS A 292 -24.21 -5.20 -10.58
CA LYS A 292 -24.11 -3.87 -11.20
C LYS A 292 -22.92 -3.82 -12.17
N VAL A 293 -21.78 -4.41 -11.80
CA VAL A 293 -20.61 -4.51 -12.69
C VAL A 293 -20.91 -5.39 -13.91
N GLU A 294 -21.56 -6.54 -13.76
CA GLU A 294 -21.97 -7.39 -14.90
C GLU A 294 -22.80 -6.58 -15.91
N ARG A 295 -23.83 -5.86 -15.43
CA ARG A 295 -24.66 -4.99 -16.28
C ARG A 295 -23.85 -3.88 -16.93
N PHE A 296 -22.98 -3.21 -16.17
CA PHE A 296 -22.12 -2.16 -16.70
C PHE A 296 -21.19 -2.68 -17.81
N LEU A 297 -20.66 -3.89 -17.68
CA LEU A 297 -19.79 -4.51 -18.69
C LEU A 297 -20.55 -5.22 -19.83
N ASN A 298 -21.89 -5.15 -19.85
CA ASN A 298 -22.75 -5.88 -20.79
C ASN A 298 -22.54 -7.41 -20.74
N LEU A 299 -22.29 -7.95 -19.56
CA LEU A 299 -22.15 -9.38 -19.34
C LEU A 299 -23.48 -10.02 -18.91
N PRO A 300 -23.76 -11.28 -19.30
CA PRO A 300 -24.89 -12.02 -18.78
C PRO A 300 -24.72 -12.23 -17.27
N SER A 301 -25.80 -12.22 -16.48
CA SER A 301 -25.65 -12.46 -15.05
C SER A 301 -25.30 -13.93 -14.78
N ARG A 302 -24.07 -14.16 -14.31
CA ARG A 302 -23.52 -15.50 -14.05
C ARG A 302 -22.99 -15.63 -12.63
N ILE A 303 -22.62 -14.52 -11.99
CA ILE A 303 -22.22 -14.51 -10.58
C ILE A 303 -23.47 -14.70 -9.71
N MET A 304 -23.41 -15.68 -8.80
CA MET A 304 -24.52 -16.09 -7.94
C MET A 304 -24.16 -16.00 -6.46
N SER A 305 -25.17 -16.00 -5.59
CA SER A 305 -24.97 -16.03 -4.12
C SER A 305 -24.17 -17.26 -3.67
N SER A 306 -24.33 -18.40 -4.35
CA SER A 306 -23.61 -19.65 -4.06
C SER A 306 -22.09 -19.55 -4.25
N ASN A 307 -21.62 -18.55 -5.00
CA ASN A 307 -20.20 -18.26 -5.18
C ASN A 307 -19.56 -17.60 -3.95
N PHE A 308 -20.34 -17.21 -2.94
CA PHE A 308 -19.84 -16.51 -1.76
C PHE A 308 -20.24 -17.23 -0.48
N TYR A 309 -19.34 -17.21 0.49
CA TYR A 309 -19.63 -17.64 1.86
C TYR A 309 -18.89 -16.73 2.84
N PHE A 310 -19.53 -16.41 3.96
CA PHE A 310 -18.89 -15.60 4.99
C PHE A 310 -18.00 -16.48 5.86
N ASN A 311 -16.69 -16.17 5.91
CA ASN A 311 -15.76 -16.90 6.76
C ASN A 311 -15.59 -16.14 8.09
N GLN A 312 -16.07 -16.74 9.19
CA GLN A 312 -16.05 -16.12 10.52
C GLN A 312 -14.63 -15.83 11.01
N THR A 313 -13.67 -16.74 10.78
CA THR A 313 -12.27 -16.56 11.18
C THR A 313 -11.61 -15.42 10.39
N LYS A 314 -11.91 -15.33 9.09
CA LYS A 314 -11.39 -14.26 8.23
C LYS A 314 -12.08 -12.92 8.51
N GLY A 315 -13.36 -12.94 8.91
CA GLY A 315 -14.21 -11.77 9.08
C GLY A 315 -14.68 -11.14 7.75
N PHE A 316 -14.59 -11.88 6.64
CA PHE A 316 -14.95 -11.40 5.29
C PHE A 316 -15.57 -12.52 4.46
N TYR A 317 -16.26 -12.13 3.38
CA TYR A 317 -16.69 -13.05 2.34
C TYR A 317 -15.48 -13.66 1.61
N CYS A 318 -15.58 -14.96 1.39
CA CYS A 318 -14.66 -15.78 0.61
C CYS A 318 -15.38 -16.35 -0.62
N ILE A 319 -14.61 -16.87 -1.57
CA ILE A 319 -15.06 -17.26 -2.90
C ILE A 319 -15.17 -18.77 -3.00
N ARG A 320 -16.27 -19.24 -3.59
CA ARG A 320 -16.47 -20.62 -4.05
C ARG A 320 -16.58 -20.62 -5.58
N SER A 321 -15.61 -21.23 -6.25
CA SER A 321 -15.58 -21.39 -7.71
C SER A 321 -14.93 -22.72 -8.07
N ASP A 322 -15.42 -23.39 -9.12
CA ASP A 322 -14.81 -24.59 -9.70
C ASP A 322 -14.57 -25.72 -8.67
N GLY A 323 -15.51 -25.89 -7.74
CA GLY A 323 -15.42 -26.88 -6.65
C GLY A 323 -14.37 -26.56 -5.58
N ARG A 324 -13.79 -25.36 -5.60
CA ARG A 324 -12.78 -24.91 -4.63
C ARG A 324 -13.30 -23.72 -3.83
N GLU A 325 -12.92 -23.70 -2.56
CA GLU A 325 -13.15 -22.58 -1.66
C GLU A 325 -11.82 -21.87 -1.39
N ARG A 326 -11.83 -20.54 -1.46
CA ARG A 326 -10.64 -19.72 -1.23
C ARG A 326 -11.00 -18.37 -0.64
N CYS A 327 -10.23 -17.94 0.34
CA CYS A 327 -10.27 -16.58 0.85
C CYS A 327 -9.17 -15.72 0.22
N LEU A 328 -9.31 -14.40 0.31
CA LEU A 328 -8.23 -13.49 -0.07
C LEU A 328 -7.01 -13.65 0.84
N HIS A 329 -5.83 -13.40 0.28
CA HIS A 329 -4.54 -13.45 0.97
C HIS A 329 -4.53 -12.72 2.32
N GLU A 330 -3.67 -13.14 3.25
CA GLU A 330 -3.58 -12.62 4.62
C GLU A 330 -3.35 -11.10 4.70
N SER A 331 -2.71 -10.53 3.68
CA SER A 331 -2.55 -9.07 3.55
C SER A 331 -3.85 -8.31 3.28
N LYS A 332 -4.97 -8.99 3.03
CA LYS A 332 -6.31 -8.41 2.84
C LYS A 332 -7.15 -8.64 4.10
N GLY A 333 -7.78 -7.57 4.60
CA GLY A 333 -8.57 -7.62 5.83
C GLY A 333 -7.74 -7.52 7.12
N ARG A 334 -6.58 -6.85 7.10
CA ARG A 334 -5.74 -6.63 8.28
C ARG A 334 -6.49 -5.78 9.32
N PRO A 335 -6.39 -6.08 10.62
CA PRO A 335 -7.03 -5.29 11.67
C PRO A 335 -6.50 -3.86 11.66
N HIS A 336 -7.41 -2.90 11.81
CA HIS A 336 -7.07 -1.49 11.89
C HIS A 336 -6.67 -1.12 13.33
N PRO A 337 -5.76 -0.15 13.52
CA PRO A 337 -5.46 0.37 14.85
C PRO A 337 -6.70 1.00 15.48
N LEU A 338 -6.76 1.01 16.81
CA LEU A 338 -7.66 1.91 17.53
C LEU A 338 -7.16 3.34 17.31
N VAL A 339 -8.04 4.23 16.89
CA VAL A 339 -7.73 5.63 16.62
C VAL A 339 -8.46 6.51 17.62
N ASN A 340 -7.77 7.53 18.15
CA ASN A 340 -8.39 8.51 19.04
C ASN A 340 -9.61 9.18 18.38
N SER A 341 -10.73 9.29 19.11
CA SER A 341 -11.97 9.89 18.60
C SER A 341 -11.80 11.32 18.11
N THR A 342 -10.96 12.13 18.77
CA THR A 342 -10.65 13.50 18.35
C THR A 342 -9.98 13.53 16.97
N VAL A 343 -9.12 12.55 16.68
CA VAL A 343 -8.45 12.42 15.38
C VAL A 343 -9.42 11.95 14.31
N LEU A 344 -10.34 11.03 14.64
CA LEU A 344 -11.41 10.61 13.74
C LEU A 344 -12.32 11.78 13.36
N GLU A 345 -12.77 12.57 14.35
CA GLU A 345 -13.60 13.75 14.10
C GLU A 345 -12.89 14.78 13.20
N GLN A 346 -11.58 14.99 13.39
CA GLN A 346 -10.80 15.86 12.48
C GLN A 346 -10.77 15.31 11.05
N LEU A 347 -10.63 14.00 10.85
CA LEU A 347 -10.66 13.37 9.53
C LEU A 347 -12.05 13.46 8.89
N TYR A 348 -13.12 13.15 9.63
CA TYR A 348 -14.51 13.26 9.16
C TYR A 348 -14.83 14.70 8.76
N SER A 349 -14.53 15.67 9.62
CA SER A 349 -14.71 17.09 9.34
C SER A 349 -13.94 17.54 8.10
N TYR A 350 -12.69 17.08 7.95
CA TYR A 350 -11.87 17.39 6.78
C TYR A 350 -12.44 16.82 5.48
N PHE A 351 -12.93 15.58 5.47
CA PHE A 351 -13.47 14.96 4.25
C PHE A 351 -14.90 15.39 3.91
N ARG A 352 -15.67 15.95 4.85
CA ARG A 352 -17.08 16.31 4.63
C ARG A 352 -17.32 17.15 3.38
N GLU A 353 -16.54 18.21 3.18
CA GLU A 353 -16.70 19.09 2.00
C GLU A 353 -16.29 18.38 0.71
N HIS A 354 -15.21 17.58 0.76
CA HIS A 354 -14.73 16.79 -0.37
C HIS A 354 -15.73 15.71 -0.78
N ASN A 355 -16.36 15.03 0.18
CA ASN A 355 -17.42 14.06 -0.04
C ASN A 355 -18.62 14.72 -0.74
N ALA A 356 -19.08 15.87 -0.25
CA ALA A 356 -20.19 16.61 -0.87
C ALA A 356 -19.87 17.09 -2.30
N LYS A 357 -18.62 17.49 -2.58
CA LYS A 357 -18.16 17.80 -3.95
C LYS A 357 -18.19 16.56 -4.83
N PHE A 358 -17.61 15.45 -4.36
CA PHE A 358 -17.58 14.20 -5.08
C PHE A 358 -19.00 13.70 -5.42
N TYR A 359 -19.93 13.71 -4.46
CA TYR A 359 -21.30 13.25 -4.68
C TYR A 359 -22.03 14.02 -5.77
N ARG A 360 -21.83 15.34 -5.82
CA ARG A 360 -22.36 16.19 -6.89
C ARG A 360 -21.75 15.86 -8.25
N MET A 361 -20.45 15.59 -8.29
CA MET A 361 -19.75 15.25 -9.54
C MET A 361 -20.22 13.94 -10.15
N VAL A 362 -20.51 12.94 -9.30
CA VAL A 362 -20.87 11.58 -9.76
C VAL A 362 -22.38 11.30 -9.69
N ASN A 363 -23.18 12.31 -9.32
CA ASN A 363 -24.63 12.22 -9.14
C ASN A 363 -25.07 11.03 -8.28
N HIS A 364 -24.31 10.74 -7.22
CA HIS A 364 -24.55 9.63 -6.32
C HIS A 364 -23.96 9.91 -4.93
N SER A 365 -24.68 9.56 -3.88
CA SER A 365 -24.24 9.70 -2.50
C SER A 365 -23.88 8.36 -1.90
N PHE A 366 -22.86 8.34 -1.06
CA PHE A 366 -22.46 7.18 -0.27
C PHE A 366 -22.70 7.45 1.21
N ASP A 367 -22.99 6.41 1.98
CA ASP A 367 -23.12 6.46 3.44
C ASP A 367 -21.73 6.46 4.09
N TRP A 368 -21.04 7.60 3.98
CA TRP A 368 -19.75 7.89 4.62
C TRP A 368 -19.94 8.92 5.74
N HIS A 369 -18.99 8.96 6.67
CA HIS A 369 -19.03 9.87 7.84
C HIS A 369 -18.93 11.36 7.49
#